data_AF-A3YYS3-F1
#
_entry.id   AF-A3YYS3-F1
#
_cell.length_a   1.000
_cell.length_b   1.000
_cell.length_c   1.000
_cell.angle_alpha   90.00
_cell.angle_beta   90.00
_cell.angle_gamma   90.00
#
_symmetry.space_group_name_H-M   'P 1'
#
loop_
_entity.id
_entity.type
_entity.pdbx_description
1 polymer ?
#
loop_
_entity_poly.entity_id
_entity_poly.type
_entity_poly.pdbx_seq_one_letter_code
_entity_poly.pdbx_strand_id
1 'polypeptide(L)'
;MSQAQVRLPPPAPQIPRDAWKDCAYNGETIGCIDAQLAEGFRVAWKDGLRMTYTRLTRRNPTEPQHYRDRLGGIWSEEIFQQGNKELTNVSTGNRIFIPLRFPCKPPLKGEVGYCHH
;
A
#
# COMPACT_ATOMS: atom_id res chain seq x y z
N MET A 1 -0.13 -11.58 -50.69
CA MET A 1 0.22 -10.44 -49.82
C MET A 1 -0.39 -10.69 -48.45
N SER A 2 0.41 -10.96 -47.42
CA SER A 2 -0.09 -11.30 -46.08
C SER A 2 0.06 -10.09 -45.16
N GLN A 3 -1.06 -9.55 -44.68
CA GLN A 3 -1.04 -8.44 -43.72
C GLN A 3 -0.64 -8.97 -42.34
N ALA A 4 0.48 -8.45 -41.81
CA ALA A 4 0.88 -8.70 -40.44
C ALA A 4 -0.07 -7.94 -39.50
N GLN A 5 -0.81 -8.67 -38.67
CA GLN A 5 -1.62 -8.07 -37.62
C GLN A 5 -0.71 -7.51 -36.51
N VAL A 6 -0.72 -6.19 -36.36
CA VAL A 6 -0.08 -5.50 -35.22
C VAL A 6 -0.86 -5.86 -33.96
N ARG A 7 -0.30 -6.71 -33.10
CA ARG A 7 -0.86 -6.98 -31.77
C ARG A 7 -0.63 -5.75 -30.88
N LEU A 8 -1.68 -5.01 -30.58
CA LEU A 8 -1.63 -3.97 -29.56
C LEU A 8 -1.34 -4.61 -28.19
N PRO A 9 -0.51 -3.97 -27.35
CA PRO A 9 -0.33 -4.43 -25.98
C PRO A 9 -1.68 -4.39 -25.24
N PRO A 10 -1.93 -5.32 -24.31
CA PRO A 10 -3.15 -5.29 -23.53
C PRO A 10 -3.27 -3.94 -22.81
N PRO A 11 -4.49 -3.37 -22.71
CA PRO A 11 -4.71 -2.13 -21.99
C PRO A 11 -4.15 -2.25 -20.57
N ALA A 12 -3.47 -1.19 -20.11
CA ALA A 12 -2.96 -1.14 -18.75
C ALA A 12 -4.12 -1.41 -17.77
N PRO A 13 -3.91 -2.23 -16.71
CA PRO A 13 -4.97 -2.53 -15.75
C PRO A 13 -5.59 -1.24 -15.23
N GLN A 14 -6.88 -1.02 -15.52
CA GLN A 14 -7.62 0.10 -14.98
C GLN A 14 -7.93 -0.21 -13.52
N ILE A 15 -7.15 0.37 -12.61
CA ILE A 15 -7.42 0.27 -11.18
C ILE A 15 -8.56 1.27 -10.87
N PRO A 16 -9.71 0.82 -10.33
CA PRO A 16 -10.81 1.72 -9.97
C PRO A 16 -10.33 2.86 -9.07
N ARG A 17 -10.88 4.06 -9.26
CA ARG A 17 -10.53 5.28 -8.50
C ARG A 17 -10.66 5.10 -6.98
N ASP A 18 -11.51 4.17 -6.56
CA ASP A 18 -11.83 3.85 -5.17
C ASP A 18 -10.89 2.83 -4.53
N ALA A 19 -9.89 2.34 -5.26
CA ALA A 19 -8.90 1.41 -4.72
C ALA A 19 -7.69 2.12 -4.06
N TRP A 20 -7.63 3.45 -4.09
CA TRP A 20 -6.51 4.19 -3.48
C TRP A 20 -6.83 4.62 -2.05
N LYS A 21 -5.99 4.21 -1.11
CA LYS A 21 -5.98 4.65 0.28
C LYS A 21 -5.20 5.96 0.43
N ASP A 22 -5.59 6.80 1.38
CA ASP A 22 -4.84 8.00 1.78
C ASP A 22 -3.70 7.61 2.73
N CYS A 23 -2.69 6.95 2.16
CA CYS A 23 -1.46 6.59 2.87
C CYS A 23 -0.59 7.83 3.05
N ALA A 24 0.44 7.75 3.89
CA ALA A 24 1.40 8.83 4.02
C ALA A 24 2.84 8.31 4.11
N TYR A 25 3.78 9.10 3.58
CA TYR A 25 5.22 8.91 3.77
C TYR A 25 5.78 10.15 4.47
N ASN A 26 6.41 9.98 5.64
CA ASN A 26 6.91 11.09 6.47
C ASN A 26 5.86 12.19 6.75
N GLY A 27 4.58 11.80 6.88
CA GLY A 27 3.46 12.72 7.11
C GLY A 27 2.91 13.38 5.85
N GLU A 28 3.53 13.20 4.68
CA GLU A 28 2.99 13.66 3.40
C GLU A 28 2.03 12.60 2.83
N THR A 29 0.77 12.98 2.63
CA THR A 29 -0.26 12.08 2.10
C THR A 29 -0.01 11.76 0.63
N ILE A 30 0.17 10.48 0.33
CA ILE A 30 0.32 9.93 -1.02
C ILE A 30 -0.64 8.76 -1.14
N GLY A 31 -1.44 8.75 -2.21
CA GLY A 31 -2.33 7.62 -2.49
C GLY A 31 -1.55 6.31 -2.58
N CYS A 32 -2.00 5.25 -1.90
CA CYS A 32 -1.39 3.93 -2.04
C CYS A 32 -2.39 2.78 -2.12
N ILE A 33 -1.93 1.65 -2.65
CA ILE A 33 -2.60 0.35 -2.62
C ILE A 33 -1.67 -0.61 -1.90
N ASP A 34 -2.14 -1.18 -0.79
CA ASP A 34 -1.46 -2.26 -0.10
C ASP A 34 -2.06 -3.62 -0.47
N ALA A 35 -1.22 -4.65 -0.49
CA ALA A 35 -1.63 -6.03 -0.70
C ALA A 35 -0.85 -6.94 0.23
N GLN A 36 -1.57 -7.77 0.99
CA GLN A 36 -0.97 -8.79 1.83
C GLN A 36 -0.41 -9.93 0.95
N LEU A 37 0.81 -10.36 1.27
CA LEU A 37 1.49 -11.48 0.65
C LEU A 37 1.72 -12.56 1.73
N ALA A 38 2.07 -13.77 1.32
CA ALA A 38 2.44 -14.85 2.25
C ALA A 38 3.61 -14.42 3.15
N GLU A 39 4.65 -13.87 2.55
CA GLU A 39 5.90 -13.49 3.23
C GLU A 39 5.97 -12.02 3.65
N GLY A 40 4.85 -11.30 3.70
CA GLY A 40 4.87 -9.87 4.03
C GLY A 40 3.79 -9.09 3.29
N PHE A 41 4.11 -7.92 2.75
CA PHE A 41 3.15 -7.13 2.00
C PHE A 41 3.83 -6.28 0.92
N ARG A 42 3.03 -5.75 0.01
CA ARG A 42 3.47 -4.80 -1.02
C ARG A 42 2.69 -3.50 -0.87
N VAL A 43 3.35 -2.38 -1.11
CA VAL A 43 2.73 -1.07 -1.29
C VAL A 43 3.03 -0.56 -2.69
N ALA A 44 2.00 -0.19 -3.43
CA ALA A 44 2.10 0.54 -4.67
C ALA A 44 1.61 1.98 -4.43
N TRP A 45 2.48 2.95 -4.68
CA TRP A 45 2.21 4.36 -4.50
C TRP A 45 1.68 4.98 -5.79
N LYS A 46 0.88 6.04 -5.66
CA LYS A 46 0.22 6.72 -6.78
C LYS A 46 1.20 7.43 -7.71
N ASP A 47 2.37 7.78 -7.21
CA ASP A 47 3.50 8.33 -7.99
C ASP A 47 4.20 7.28 -8.87
N GLY A 48 3.80 6.01 -8.79
CA GLY A 48 4.34 4.91 -9.58
C GLY A 48 5.37 4.05 -8.84
N LEU A 49 5.82 4.46 -7.65
CA LEU A 49 6.76 3.67 -6.86
C LEU A 49 6.09 2.42 -6.30
N ARG A 50 6.84 1.31 -6.23
CA ARG A 50 6.36 0.03 -5.69
C ARG A 50 7.42 -0.58 -4.80
N MET A 51 7.03 -0.94 -3.59
CA MET A 51 7.93 -1.57 -2.62
C MET A 51 7.31 -2.83 -2.03
N THR A 52 8.15 -3.84 -1.83
CA THR A 52 7.77 -5.07 -1.11
C THR A 52 8.52 -5.08 0.21
N TYR A 53 7.78 -5.39 1.27
CA TYR A 53 8.25 -5.50 2.64
C TYR A 53 8.12 -6.95 3.07
N THR A 54 9.25 -7.65 3.13
CA THR A 54 9.30 -9.06 3.54
C THR A 54 9.35 -9.15 5.05
N ARG A 55 8.43 -9.92 5.64
CA ARG A 55 8.32 -10.13 7.08
C ARG A 55 9.57 -10.83 7.60
N LEU A 56 10.13 -10.30 8.68
CA LEU A 56 11.22 -10.96 9.39
C LEU A 56 10.66 -11.81 10.53
N THR A 57 11.28 -12.96 10.79
CA THR A 57 10.89 -13.81 11.91
C THR A 57 11.14 -13.06 13.22
N ARG A 58 10.09 -12.95 14.05
CA ARG A 58 10.21 -12.41 15.41
C ARG A 58 10.92 -13.42 16.31
N ARG A 59 11.77 -12.93 17.22
CA ARG A 59 12.38 -13.78 18.25
C ARG A 59 11.43 -14.00 19.41
N ASN A 60 10.62 -12.98 19.74
CA ASN A 60 9.59 -13.03 20.77
C ASN A 60 8.27 -12.45 20.23
N PRO A 61 7.10 -13.07 20.50
CA PRO A 61 5.78 -12.53 20.12
C PRO A 61 5.49 -11.12 20.63
N THR A 62 6.11 -10.68 21.74
CA THR A 62 5.93 -9.35 22.31
C THR A 62 6.76 -8.27 21.62
N GLU A 63 7.75 -8.66 20.80
CA GLU A 63 8.53 -7.70 20.01
C GLU A 63 7.69 -7.17 18.83
N PRO A 64 7.91 -5.90 18.44
CA PRO A 64 7.33 -5.36 17.21
C PRO A 64 7.65 -6.25 16.01
N GLN A 65 6.70 -6.39 15.10
CA GLN A 65 6.92 -7.08 13.85
C GLN A 65 7.83 -6.23 12.97
N HIS A 66 8.91 -6.82 12.46
CA HIS A 66 9.82 -6.13 11.56
C HIS A 66 9.67 -6.63 10.12
N TYR A 67 9.95 -5.75 9.17
CA TYR A 67 9.98 -6.05 7.75
C TYR A 67 11.27 -5.53 7.12
N ARG A 68 11.73 -6.20 6.07
CA ARG A 68 12.85 -5.76 5.23
C ARG A 68 12.34 -5.36 3.86
N ASP A 69 12.68 -4.17 3.41
CA ASP A 69 12.40 -3.74 2.04
C ASP A 69 13.45 -4.24 1.03
N ARG A 70 13.20 -4.07 -0.27
CA ARG A 70 14.13 -4.52 -1.33
C ARG A 70 15.45 -3.76 -1.39
N LEU A 71 15.53 -2.59 -0.75
CA LEU A 71 16.74 -1.77 -0.65
C LEU A 71 17.55 -2.12 0.60
N GLY A 72 17.06 -3.05 1.43
CA GLY A 72 17.71 -3.51 2.66
C GLY A 72 17.29 -2.75 3.92
N GLY A 73 16.39 -1.77 3.81
CA GLY A 73 15.85 -1.03 4.95
C GLY A 73 15.03 -1.92 5.87
N ILE A 74 15.17 -1.72 7.18
CA ILE A 74 14.43 -2.44 8.21
C ILE A 74 13.35 -1.53 8.78
N TRP A 75 12.11 -2.01 8.81
CA TRP A 75 10.94 -1.27 9.22
C TRP A 75 10.24 -1.98 10.38
N SER A 76 10.05 -1.27 11.49
CA SER A 76 9.27 -1.74 12.64
C SER A 76 7.79 -1.38 12.43
N GLU A 77 6.90 -2.34 12.63
CA GLU A 77 5.45 -2.18 12.49
C GLU A 77 4.79 -1.91 13.85
N GLU A 78 3.92 -0.91 13.85
CA GLU A 78 2.93 -0.65 14.88
C GLU A 78 1.53 -0.73 14.25
N ILE A 79 0.61 -1.40 14.95
CA ILE A 79 -0.80 -1.49 14.56
C ILE A 79 -1.61 -0.78 15.62
N PHE A 80 -2.28 0.31 15.23
CA PHE A 80 -3.15 1.08 16.11
C PHE A 80 -4.47 0.31 16.36
N GLN A 81 -5.18 0.65 17.43
CA GLN A 81 -6.44 -0.03 17.81
C GLN A 81 -7.49 -0.05 16.71
N GLN A 82 -7.52 0.98 15.83
CA GLN A 82 -8.43 1.05 14.69
C GLN A 82 -8.01 0.15 13.51
N GLY A 83 -6.88 -0.55 13.64
CA GLY A 83 -6.28 -1.41 12.62
C GLY A 83 -5.41 -0.67 11.60
N ASN A 84 -5.20 0.64 11.77
CA ASN A 84 -4.24 1.39 10.97
C ASN A 84 -2.81 0.89 11.25
N LYS A 85 -1.96 0.96 10.24
CA LYS A 85 -0.57 0.51 10.31
C LYS A 85 0.38 1.68 10.18
N GLU A 86 1.36 1.77 11.06
CA GLU A 86 2.55 2.61 10.89
C GLU A 86 3.79 1.72 10.79
N LEU A 87 4.68 2.06 9.86
CA LEU A 87 5.99 1.45 9.73
C LEU A 87 7.03 2.55 9.95
N THR A 88 7.97 2.31 10.85
CA THR A 88 9.11 3.21 11.08
C THR A 88 10.40 2.53 10.67
N ASN A 89 11.15 3.17 9.77
CA ASN A 89 12.48 2.72 9.37
C ASN A 89 13.44 2.85 10.56
N VAL A 90 14.06 1.75 10.96
CA VAL A 90 14.88 1.67 12.17
C VAL A 90 16.16 2.49 12.07
N SER A 91 16.72 2.67 10.87
CA SER A 91 17.98 3.43 10.70
C SER A 91 17.75 4.91 10.42
N THR A 92 16.69 5.27 9.70
CA THR A 92 16.46 6.67 9.28
C THR A 92 15.35 7.38 10.04
N GLY A 93 14.47 6.65 10.72
CA GLY A 93 13.26 7.20 11.33
C GLY A 93 12.16 7.59 10.34
N ASN A 94 12.34 7.32 9.04
CA ASN A 94 11.29 7.55 8.04
C ASN A 94 10.05 6.73 8.38
N ARG A 95 8.87 7.26 8.07
CA ARG A 95 7.59 6.67 8.45
C ARG A 95 6.70 6.43 7.24
N ILE A 96 5.98 5.32 7.27
CA ILE A 96 4.89 5.02 6.35
C ILE A 96 3.63 4.77 7.17
N PHE A 97 2.57 5.48 6.85
CA PHE A 97 1.24 5.25 7.42
C PHE A 97 0.32 4.64 6.35
N ILE A 98 -0.34 3.54 6.69
CA ILE A 98 -1.31 2.85 5.84
C ILE A 98 -2.61 2.71 6.62
N PRO A 99 -3.70 3.40 6.22
CA PRO A 99 -4.97 3.24 6.90
C PRO A 99 -5.57 1.86 6.63
N LEU A 100 -6.33 1.33 7.60
CA LEU A 100 -7.08 0.09 7.39
C LEU A 100 -8.11 0.26 6.26
N ARG A 101 -8.80 1.39 6.29
CA ARG A 101 -9.95 1.71 5.43
C ARG A 101 -9.57 2.66 4.31
N PHE A 102 -10.31 2.58 3.21
CA PHE A 102 -10.24 3.57 2.15
C PHE A 102 -10.77 4.91 2.68
N PRO A 103 -10.23 6.04 2.18
CA PRO A 103 -10.79 7.34 2.48
C PRO A 103 -12.25 7.39 2.03
N CYS A 104 -13.13 7.80 2.94
CA CYS A 104 -14.52 8.06 2.64
C CYS A 104 -14.60 9.22 1.64
N LYS A 105 -14.74 8.93 0.36
CA LYS A 105 -15.05 9.94 -0.65
C LYS A 105 -16.57 10.02 -0.78
N PRO A 106 -17.18 11.22 -0.64
CA PRO A 106 -18.57 11.38 -0.99
C PRO A 106 -18.80 10.87 -2.41
N PRO A 107 -19.85 10.06 -2.66
CA PRO A 107 -20.14 9.58 -3.99
C PRO A 107 -20.34 10.76 -4.94
N LEU A 108 -19.85 10.62 -6.18
CA LEU A 108 -20.21 11.58 -7.21
C LEU A 108 -21.69 11.45 -7.58
N LYS A 109 -22.25 12.48 -8.23
CA LYS A 109 -23.64 12.48 -8.69
C LYS A 109 -23.89 11.25 -9.58
N GLY A 110 -24.67 10.30 -9.09
CA GLY A 110 -25.03 9.06 -9.79
C GLY A 110 -24.33 7.80 -9.28
N GLU A 111 -23.41 7.90 -8.32
CA GLU A 111 -22.78 6.76 -7.67
C GLU A 111 -23.48 6.44 -6.33
N VAL A 112 -23.54 5.14 -5.99
CA VAL A 112 -24.03 4.68 -4.68
C VAL A 112 -22.83 4.67 -3.73
N GLY A 113 -22.75 5.63 -2.80
CA GLY A 113 -21.66 5.71 -1.83
C GLY A 113 -21.86 4.77 -0.65
N TYR A 114 -20.79 4.07 -0.25
CA TYR A 114 -20.78 3.20 0.93
C TYR A 114 -19.99 3.88 2.05
N CYS A 115 -20.61 4.85 2.74
CA CYS A 115 -20.06 5.43 3.95
C CYS A 115 -21.19 5.46 4.99
N HIS A 116 -21.12 4.59 5.99
CA HIS A 116 -21.92 4.73 7.20
C HIS A 116 -21.03 5.34 8.28
N HIS A 117 -21.50 6.44 8.87
CA HIS A 117 -20.89 7.14 10.01
C HIS A 117 -20.82 6.24 11.24
#